data_AF-A0A6J6V197-F1
#
_entry.id   AF-A0A6J6V197-F1
#
_cell.length_a   1.000
_cell.length_b   1.000
_cell.length_c   1.000
_cell.angle_alpha   90.00
_cell.angle_beta   90.00
_cell.angle_gamma   90.00
#
_symmetry.space_group_name_H-M   'P 1'
#
loop_
_entity.id
_entity.type
_entity.pdbx_description
1 polymer ?
#
loop_
_entity_poly.entity_id
_entity_poly.type
_entity_poly.pdbx_seq_one_letter_code
_entity_poly.pdbx_strand_id
1 'polypeptide(L)'
;MATPAEQRPVIDRNVHTSELPDLPQRDSRIVASLWVEAPVAIRSLGDDLGEEAGYVRRIGRFLLWRAGPAAHADARYGAVAADDLTRVVSFRLWPDGRGEGIGADGAVHDRLRTWKEALRDDA
;
A
#
# COMPACT_ATOMS: atom_id res chain seq x y z
N MET A 1 2.65 24.45 -1.14
CA MET A 1 2.64 23.26 -0.28
C MET A 1 2.18 22.08 -1.10
N ALA A 2 2.78 20.89 -0.96
CA ALA A 2 2.35 19.71 -1.72
C ALA A 2 1.08 19.12 -1.08
N THR A 3 0.06 18.84 -1.89
CA THR A 3 -1.19 18.21 -1.41
C THR A 3 -0.88 16.81 -0.84
N PRO A 4 -1.26 16.53 0.42
CA PRO A 4 -1.19 15.20 1.01
C PRO A 4 -1.86 14.15 0.11
N ALA A 5 -1.34 12.93 0.08
CA ALA A 5 -1.80 11.89 -0.84
C ALA A 5 -3.30 11.59 -0.65
N GLU A 6 -3.76 11.60 0.59
CA GLU A 6 -5.16 11.38 0.98
C GLU A 6 -6.12 12.48 0.52
N GLN A 7 -5.64 13.71 0.29
CA GLN A 7 -6.45 14.87 -0.10
C GLN A 7 -6.53 15.07 -1.62
N ARG A 8 -5.83 14.24 -2.40
CA ARG A 8 -5.85 14.32 -3.86
C ARG A 8 -7.17 13.77 -4.40
N PRO A 9 -7.66 14.30 -5.52
CA PRO A 9 -8.86 13.77 -6.17
C PRO A 9 -8.65 12.29 -6.51
N VAL A 10 -9.64 11.48 -6.14
CA VAL A 10 -9.70 10.08 -6.55
C VAL A 10 -10.00 10.05 -8.04
N ILE A 11 -9.34 9.16 -8.77
CA ILE A 11 -9.63 8.97 -10.20
C ILE A 11 -11.08 8.51 -10.40
N ASP A 12 -11.66 8.80 -11.55
CA ASP A 12 -13.07 8.52 -11.87
C ASP A 12 -13.26 7.28 -12.75
N ARG A 13 -12.20 6.48 -12.92
CA ARG A 13 -12.18 5.27 -13.74
C ARG A 13 -11.62 4.08 -12.99
N ASN A 14 -12.03 2.89 -13.43
CA ASN A 14 -11.38 1.66 -13.03
C ASN A 14 -9.99 1.56 -13.68
N VAL A 15 -9.05 0.92 -12.98
CA VAL A 15 -7.69 0.68 -13.45
C VAL A 15 -7.31 -0.78 -13.32
N HIS A 16 -6.57 -1.27 -14.31
CA HIS A 16 -5.97 -2.60 -14.28
C HIS A 16 -4.59 -2.61 -13.62
N THR A 17 -4.15 -3.78 -13.15
CA THR A 17 -2.81 -4.00 -12.58
C THR A 17 -1.67 -3.45 -13.47
N SER A 18 -1.80 -3.59 -14.79
CA SER A 18 -0.82 -3.12 -15.78
C SER A 18 -0.80 -1.60 -15.96
N GLU A 19 -1.86 -0.90 -15.55
CA GLU A 19 -1.96 0.56 -15.62
C GLU A 19 -1.44 1.24 -14.34
N LEU A 20 -1.15 0.48 -13.29
CA LEU A 20 -0.65 1.03 -12.03
C LEU A 20 0.78 1.58 -12.21
N PRO A 21 0.98 2.89 -11.98
CA PRO A 21 2.23 3.56 -12.32
C PRO A 21 3.36 3.19 -11.37
N ASP A 22 4.59 3.14 -11.88
CA ASP A 22 5.74 2.80 -11.04
C ASP A 22 6.04 3.87 -9.98
N LEU A 23 5.81 5.13 -10.32
CA LEU A 23 6.10 6.28 -9.46
C LEU A 23 4.86 6.73 -8.68
N PRO A 24 5.05 7.38 -7.51
CA PRO A 24 3.96 8.01 -6.80
C PRO A 24 3.25 9.04 -7.66
N GLN A 25 1.92 8.99 -7.64
CA GLN A 25 1.09 10.02 -8.28
C GLN A 25 1.23 11.34 -7.53
N ARG A 26 1.10 12.46 -8.24
CA ARG A 26 1.18 13.80 -7.66
C ARG A 26 -0.18 14.48 -7.57
N ASP A 27 -1.00 14.32 -8.60
CA ASP A 27 -2.22 15.09 -8.79
C ASP A 27 -3.50 14.28 -8.54
N SER A 28 -3.38 12.96 -8.43
CA SER A 28 -4.50 12.03 -8.27
C SER A 28 -4.18 10.93 -7.25
N ARG A 29 -5.24 10.25 -6.79
CA ARG A 29 -5.19 9.07 -5.94
C ARG A 29 -5.92 7.92 -6.61
N ILE A 30 -5.28 6.75 -6.67
CA ILE A 30 -5.94 5.49 -7.00
C ILE A 30 -6.29 4.80 -5.68
N VAL A 31 -7.54 4.39 -5.52
CA VAL A 31 -8.00 3.65 -4.34
C VAL A 31 -8.26 2.19 -4.68
N ALA A 32 -8.23 1.32 -3.68
CA ALA A 32 -8.31 -0.13 -3.88
C ALA A 32 -9.64 -0.58 -4.50
N SER A 33 -10.74 0.15 -4.28
CA SER A 33 -12.03 -0.17 -4.91
C SER A 33 -12.02 0.04 -6.44
N LEU A 34 -11.19 0.95 -6.96
CA LEU A 34 -11.07 1.25 -8.39
C LEU A 34 -10.05 0.36 -9.10
N TRP A 35 -9.25 -0.41 -8.37
CA TRP A 35 -8.40 -1.43 -8.96
C TRP A 35 -9.22 -2.70 -9.21
N VAL A 36 -9.32 -3.10 -10.48
CA VAL A 36 -10.20 -4.18 -10.94
C VAL A 36 -9.80 -5.52 -10.34
N GLU A 37 -8.52 -5.86 -10.40
CA GLU A 37 -7.98 -7.14 -9.91
C GLU A 37 -7.59 -7.11 -8.43
N ALA A 38 -7.95 -6.05 -7.70
CA ALA A 38 -7.55 -5.88 -6.32
C ALA A 38 -7.93 -7.09 -5.45
N PRO A 39 -6.96 -7.76 -4.82
CA PRO A 39 -7.26 -8.82 -3.87
C PRO A 39 -8.10 -8.30 -2.71
N VAL A 40 -8.94 -9.18 -2.16
CA VAL A 40 -9.76 -8.85 -0.97
C VAL A 40 -8.89 -8.31 0.16
N ALA A 41 -7.71 -8.90 0.40
CA ALA A 41 -6.79 -8.46 1.44
C ALA A 41 -6.31 -7.00 1.29
N ILE A 42 -6.23 -6.46 0.06
CA ILE A 42 -5.91 -5.05 -0.19
C ILE A 42 -7.17 -4.18 -0.08
N ARG A 43 -8.32 -4.67 -0.54
CA ARG A 43 -9.60 -3.96 -0.41
C ARG A 43 -10.02 -3.77 1.04
N SER A 44 -9.80 -4.77 1.89
CA SER A 44 -10.12 -4.75 3.32
C SER A 44 -8.97 -4.29 4.21
N LEU A 45 -7.87 -3.78 3.63
CA LEU A 45 -6.62 -3.48 4.35
C LEU A 45 -6.80 -2.47 5.48
N GLY A 46 -7.76 -1.56 5.34
CA GLY A 46 -8.03 -0.49 6.29
C GLY A 46 -9.41 -0.54 6.93
N ASP A 47 -10.12 -1.68 6.83
CA ASP A 47 -11.44 -1.85 7.43
C ASP A 47 -11.40 -1.61 8.95
N ASP A 48 -10.31 -2.03 9.62
CA ASP A 48 -10.07 -1.80 11.04
C ASP A 48 -9.83 -0.33 11.39
N LEU A 49 -9.48 0.49 10.40
CA LEU A 49 -9.21 1.92 10.52
C LEU A 49 -10.36 2.79 10.01
N GLY A 50 -11.35 2.21 9.34
CA GLY A 50 -12.38 2.97 8.61
C GLY A 50 -11.81 3.74 7.42
N GLU A 51 -10.69 3.30 6.85
CA GLU A 51 -9.92 4.03 5.84
C GLU A 51 -9.72 3.18 4.58
N GLU A 52 -9.94 3.77 3.41
CA GLU A 52 -9.73 3.07 2.15
C GLU A 52 -8.25 3.08 1.73
N ALA A 53 -7.73 1.93 1.34
CA ALA A 53 -6.35 1.81 0.89
C ALA A 53 -6.11 2.60 -0.42
N GLY A 54 -5.17 3.53 -0.38
CA GLY A 54 -4.68 4.27 -1.54
C GLY A 54 -3.38 3.67 -2.08
N TYR A 55 -3.24 3.63 -3.40
CA TYR A 55 -2.00 3.26 -4.07
C TYR A 55 -0.90 4.29 -3.77
N VAL A 56 0.28 3.79 -3.41
CA VAL A 56 1.44 4.62 -3.08
C VAL A 56 2.43 4.67 -4.24
N ARG A 57 2.95 3.51 -4.65
CA ARG A 57 3.94 3.33 -5.74
C ARG A 57 4.26 1.86 -5.94
N ARG A 58 5.10 1.54 -6.93
CA ARG A 58 5.72 0.23 -7.10
C ARG A 58 7.05 0.12 -6.34
N ILE A 59 7.37 -1.06 -5.81
CA ILE A 59 8.66 -1.43 -5.24
C ILE A 59 9.03 -2.81 -5.78
N GLY A 60 9.98 -2.89 -6.71
CA GLY A 60 10.26 -4.14 -7.42
C GLY A 60 9.01 -4.65 -8.14
N ARG A 61 8.63 -5.90 -7.93
CA ARG A 61 7.37 -6.46 -8.44
C ARG A 61 6.12 -6.06 -7.63
N PHE A 62 6.30 -5.52 -6.43
CA PHE A 62 5.20 -5.26 -5.51
C PHE A 62 4.53 -3.91 -5.73
N LEU A 63 3.21 -3.91 -5.66
CA LEU A 63 2.35 -2.73 -5.65
C LEU A 63 2.10 -2.33 -4.20
N LEU A 64 2.58 -1.16 -3.77
CA LEU A 64 2.45 -0.68 -2.40
C LEU A 64 1.16 0.14 -2.23
N TRP A 65 0.41 -0.21 -1.20
CA TRP A 65 -0.85 0.42 -0.77
C TRP A 65 -0.73 0.91 0.67
N ARG A 66 -1.51 1.93 1.02
CA ARG A 66 -1.63 2.44 2.39
C ARG A 66 -3.07 2.81 2.72
N ALA A 67 -3.59 2.29 3.83
CA ALA A 67 -4.77 2.82 4.50
C ALA A 67 -4.36 3.64 5.73
N GLY A 68 -5.05 4.76 5.97
CA GLY A 68 -4.75 5.70 7.05
C GLY A 68 -3.72 6.79 6.72
N PRO A 69 -3.47 7.70 7.68
CA PRO A 69 -2.66 8.90 7.47
C PRO A 69 -1.18 8.61 7.23
N ALA A 70 -0.46 9.59 6.69
CA ALA A 70 0.96 9.47 6.42
C ALA A 70 1.85 9.52 7.68
N ALA A 71 1.37 10.11 8.78
CA ALA A 71 2.17 10.36 9.99
C ALA A 71 1.30 10.40 11.26
N HIS A 72 1.92 10.08 12.40
CA HIS A 72 1.39 10.22 13.76
C HIS A 72 0.00 9.63 14.02
N ALA A 73 -0.38 8.61 13.25
CA ALA A 73 -1.66 7.94 13.36
C ALA A 73 -1.54 6.48 12.93
N ASP A 74 -2.58 5.70 13.20
CA ASP A 74 -2.65 4.32 12.74
C ASP A 74 -2.66 4.25 11.21
N ALA A 75 -1.80 3.41 10.66
CA ALA A 75 -1.76 3.14 9.22
C ALA A 75 -1.49 1.67 8.94
N ARG A 76 -2.06 1.17 7.86
CA ARG A 76 -1.80 -0.18 7.33
C ARG A 76 -1.13 -0.04 5.97
N TYR A 77 0.04 -0.65 5.83
CA TYR A 77 0.67 -0.83 4.53
C TYR A 77 0.37 -2.24 4.03
N GLY A 78 0.06 -2.36 2.75
CA GLY A 78 -0.15 -3.63 2.07
C GLY A 78 0.70 -3.63 0.81
N ALA A 79 1.31 -4.76 0.51
CA ALA A 79 2.03 -4.97 -0.74
C ALA A 79 1.57 -6.28 -1.38
N VAL A 80 1.33 -6.21 -2.68
CA VAL A 80 0.86 -7.35 -3.48
C VAL A 80 1.76 -7.48 -4.70
N ALA A 81 2.20 -8.70 -5.00
CA ALA A 81 3.04 -8.96 -6.15
C ALA A 81 2.22 -8.78 -7.44
N ALA A 82 2.71 -8.00 -8.41
CA ALA A 82 1.95 -7.68 -9.62
C ALA A 82 1.81 -8.86 -10.60
N ASP A 83 2.68 -9.86 -10.47
CA ASP A 83 2.74 -11.11 -11.21
C ASP A 83 1.94 -12.25 -10.53
N ASP A 84 1.74 -12.16 -9.21
CA ASP A 84 0.93 -13.08 -8.42
C ASP A 84 0.12 -12.33 -7.35
N LEU A 85 -1.14 -12.05 -7.66
CA LEU A 85 -2.05 -11.30 -6.80
C LEU A 85 -2.47 -12.06 -5.53
N THR A 86 -2.11 -13.34 -5.39
CA THR A 86 -2.31 -14.09 -4.15
C THR A 86 -1.21 -13.82 -3.12
N ARG A 87 -0.04 -13.33 -3.57
CA ARG A 87 1.08 -12.99 -2.70
C ARG A 87 0.91 -11.59 -2.14
N VAL A 88 0.25 -11.51 -1.00
CA VAL A 88 -0.01 -10.28 -0.26
C VAL A 88 0.70 -10.30 1.08
N VAL A 89 1.41 -9.23 1.40
CA VAL A 89 2.04 -9.00 2.70
C VAL A 89 1.59 -7.65 3.27
N SER A 90 1.55 -7.52 4.59
CA SER A 90 1.07 -6.31 5.25
C SER A 90 1.92 -5.90 6.44
N PHE A 91 1.86 -4.63 6.78
CA PHE A 91 2.58 -4.01 7.88
C PHE A 91 1.67 -3.01 8.59
N ARG A 92 1.51 -3.16 9.91
CA ARG A 92 0.82 -2.20 10.78
C ARG A 92 1.82 -1.16 11.26
N LEU A 93 1.43 0.11 11.21
CA LEU A 93 2.11 1.22 11.86
C LEU A 93 1.15 1.81 12.90
N TRP A 94 1.64 2.00 14.13
CA TRP A 94 0.89 2.61 15.24
C TRP A 94 1.28 4.08 15.43
N PRO A 95 0.45 4.88 16.12
CA PRO A 95 0.70 6.31 16.34
C PRO A 95 2.00 6.61 17.10
N ASP A 96 2.45 5.68 17.94
CA ASP A 96 3.70 5.77 18.70
C ASP A 96 4.97 5.46 17.89
N GLY A 97 4.81 5.18 16.59
CA GLY A 97 5.90 4.90 15.66
C GLY A 97 6.37 3.44 15.68
N ARG A 98 5.80 2.58 16.53
CA ARG A 98 6.00 1.13 16.41
C ARG A 98 5.35 0.64 15.13
N GLY A 99 5.87 -0.46 14.61
CA GLY A 99 5.23 -1.18 13.53
C GLY A 99 5.57 -2.66 13.55
N GLU A 100 4.77 -3.44 12.85
CA GLU A 100 4.98 -4.88 12.73
C GLU A 100 4.34 -5.39 11.44
N GLY A 101 5.04 -6.28 10.74
CA GLY A 101 4.51 -6.94 9.56
C GLY A 101 5.40 -8.06 9.07
N ILE A 102 4.80 -9.00 8.34
CA ILE A 102 5.54 -10.06 7.65
C ILE A 102 6.05 -9.49 6.32
N GLY A 103 7.34 -9.63 6.04
CA GLY A 103 7.99 -9.21 4.80
C GLY A 103 7.75 -10.19 3.65
N ALA A 104 8.12 -9.80 2.43
CA ALA A 104 8.06 -10.71 1.27
C ALA A 104 9.00 -11.91 1.41
N ASP A 105 10.06 -11.77 2.21
CA ASP A 105 11.01 -12.81 2.61
C ASP A 105 10.46 -13.78 3.68
N GLY A 106 9.25 -13.55 4.18
CA GLY A 106 8.61 -14.34 5.23
C GLY A 106 9.07 -14.00 6.65
N ALA A 107 9.97 -13.03 6.83
CA ALA A 107 10.45 -12.61 8.14
C ALA A 107 9.49 -11.61 8.79
N VAL A 108 9.50 -11.52 10.13
CA VAL A 108 8.80 -10.45 10.86
C VAL A 108 9.70 -9.22 10.93
N HIS A 109 9.16 -8.08 10.53
CA HIS A 109 9.84 -6.78 10.62
C HIS A 109 9.11 -5.88 11.61
N ASP A 110 9.87 -5.19 12.45
CA ASP A 110 9.39 -4.17 13.40
C ASP A 110 9.48 -2.73 12.85
N ARG A 111 10.15 -2.57 11.70
CA ARG A 111 10.39 -1.27 11.06
C ARG A 111 9.86 -1.29 9.64
N LEU A 112 9.09 -0.25 9.30
CA LEU A 112 8.54 -0.08 7.95
C LEU A 112 9.64 0.00 6.88
N ARG A 113 10.81 0.54 7.24
CA ARG A 113 11.95 0.65 6.32
C ARG A 113 12.48 -0.73 5.93
N THR A 114 12.75 -1.60 6.89
CA THR A 114 13.31 -2.94 6.63
C THR A 114 12.28 -3.81 5.92
N TRP A 115 11.00 -3.68 6.27
CA TRP A 115 9.91 -4.32 5.53
C TRP A 115 9.88 -3.90 4.05
N LYS A 116 10.05 -2.60 3.73
CA LYS A 116 10.15 -2.12 2.34
C LYS A 116 11.42 -2.56 1.61
N GLU A 117 12.52 -2.76 2.35
CA GLU A 117 13.76 -3.31 1.79
C GLU A 117 13.54 -4.77 1.38
N ALA A 118 12.89 -5.59 2.22
CA ALA A 118 12.50 -6.97 1.87
C ALA A 118 11.63 -7.04 0.60
N LEU A 119 10.69 -6.10 0.41
CA LEU A 119 9.91 -6.03 -0.84
C LEU A 119 10.77 -5.74 -2.07
N ARG A 120 11.82 -4.93 -1.92
CA ARG A 120 12.71 -4.56 -3.03
C ARG A 120 13.60 -5.74 -3.40
N ASP A 121 14.07 -6.48 -2.40
CA ASP A 121 15.09 -7.50 -2.55
C ASP A 121 14.51 -8.87 -2.96
N ASP A 122 13.19 -9.06 -2.83
CA ASP A 122 12.43 -10.24 -3.29
C ASP A 122 12.20 -10.26 -4.82
N ALA A 123 13.27 -10.03 -5.58
CA ALA A 123 13.25 -9.95 -7.06
C ALA A 123 12.92 -11.29 -7.73
#